data_AF-A0A252BH92-F1
#
_entry.id   AF-A0A252BH92-F1
#
_cell.length_a   1.000
_cell.length_b   1.000
_cell.length_c   1.000
_cell.angle_alpha   90.00
_cell.angle_beta   90.00
_cell.angle_gamma   90.00
#
_symmetry.space_group_name_H-M   'P 1'
#
loop_
_entity.id
_entity.type
_entity.pdbx_description
1 polymer ?
#
loop_
_entity_poly.entity_id
_entity_poly.type
_entity_poly.pdbx_seq_one_letter_code
_entity_poly.pdbx_strand_id
1 'polypeptide(L)' 'MNSKLHAVCDDQGRPVRLHLTAGQVSDFRGADVLLADLPDETEEVIGDRG' A
#
# COMPACT_ATOMS: atom_id res chain seq x y z
N MET A 1 16.11 -15.03 2.55
CA MET A 1 14.69 -14.69 2.77
C MET A 1 14.54 -13.20 2.46
N ASN A 2 13.58 -12.82 1.62
CA ASN A 2 13.32 -11.41 1.28
C ASN A 2 11.90 -11.02 1.71
N SER A 3 11.67 -9.73 1.92
CA SER A 3 10.40 -9.13 2.33
C SER A 3 10.12 -7.91 1.48
N LYS A 4 8.84 -7.61 1.27
CA LYS A 4 8.37 -6.41 0.58
C LYS A 4 7.57 -5.55 1.55
N LEU A 5 7.73 -4.23 1.44
CA LEU A 5 6.98 -3.25 2.21
C LEU A 5 6.09 -2.46 1.27
N HIS A 6 4.78 -2.55 1.49
CA HIS A 6 3.76 -1.78 0.80
C HIS A 6 3.34 -0.62 1.69
N ALA A 7 3.09 0.55 1.12
CA ALA A 7 2.72 1.73 1.88
C ALA A 7 1.61 2.52 1.17
N VAL A 8 0.69 3.07 1.96
CA VAL A 8 -0.15 4.20 1.55
C VAL A 8 0.41 5.44 2.22
N CYS A 9 0.56 6.50 1.46
CA CYS A 9 1.01 7.79 1.96
C CYS A 9 -0.10 8.83 1.83
N ASP A 10 -0.04 9.85 2.68
CA ASP A 10 -0.85 11.05 2.49
C ASP A 10 -0.32 11.93 1.35
N ASP A 11 -0.98 13.06 1.13
CA ASP A 11 -0.65 14.06 0.11
C ASP A 11 0.75 14.69 0.28
N GLN A 12 1.35 14.56 1.47
CA GLN A 12 2.71 15.01 1.78
C GLN A 12 3.75 13.88 1.65
N GLY A 13 3.34 12.70 1.19
CA GLY A 13 4.20 11.53 1.04
C GLY A 13 4.55 10.84 2.37
N ARG A 14 3.87 11.17 3.47
CA ARG A 14 4.11 10.53 4.76
C ARG A 14 3.36 9.19 4.81
N PRO A 15 4.02 8.08 5.15
CA PRO A 15 3.34 6.79 5.26
C PRO A 15 2.27 6.83 6.35
N VAL A 16 1.02 6.58 5.98
CA VAL A 16 -0.12 6.47 6.91
C VAL A 16 -0.45 5.03 7.24
N ARG A 17 -0.10 4.09 6.35
CA ARG A 17 -0.26 2.65 6.55
C ARG A 17 0.87 1.88 5.90
N LEU A 18 1.27 0.78 6.55
CA LEU A 18 2.35 -0.08 6.12
C LEU A 18 1.89 -1.54 6.18
N HIS A 19 2.22 -2.30 5.13
CA HIS A 19 1.97 -3.74 5.08
C HIS A 19 3.24 -4.47 4.65
N LEU A 20 3.74 -5.36 5.50
CA LEU A 20 4.94 -6.15 5.25
C LEU A 20 4.55 -7.56 4.80
N THR A 21 5.05 -7.99 3.65
CA THR A 21 4.82 -9.33 3.10
C THR A 21 6.12 -10.08 2.86
N ALA A 22 6.03 -11.41 2.73
CA ALA A 22 7.14 -12.18 2.18
C ALA A 22 7.45 -11.70 0.75
N GLY A 23 8.71 -11.74 0.36
CA GLY A 23 9.17 -11.18 -0.92
C GLY A 23 8.63 -11.89 -2.16
N GLN A 24 8.08 -13.10 -1.99
CA GLN A 24 7.44 -13.88 -3.05
C GLN A 24 5.98 -13.45 -3.29
N VAL A 25 5.41 -12.60 -2.43
CA VAL A 25 4.05 -12.09 -2.59
C VAL A 25 4.03 -11.06 -3.72
N SER A 26 3.00 -11.15 -4.56
CA SER A 26 2.74 -10.19 -5.64
C SER A 26 2.39 -8.82 -5.07
N ASP A 27 2.89 -7.76 -5.72
CA ASP A 27 2.62 -6.38 -5.26
C ASP A 27 1.15 -6.02 -5.36
N PHE A 28 0.44 -6.53 -6.38
CA PHE A 28 -1.01 -6.37 -6.49
C PHE A 28 -1.74 -6.94 -5.27
N ARG A 29 -1.36 -8.14 -4.81
CA ARG A 29 -1.95 -8.77 -3.62
C ARG A 29 -1.55 -8.06 -2.33
N GLY A 30 -0.32 -7.55 -2.25
CA GLY A 30 0.15 -6.78 -1.09
C GLY A 30 -0.54 -5.43 -0.96
N ALA A 31 -0.81 -4.75 -2.08
CA ALA A 31 -1.49 -3.46 -2.13
C ALA A 31 -3.00 -3.58 -1.85
N ASP A 32 -3.66 -4.66 -2.29
CA ASP A 32 -5.10 -4.90 -2.07
C ASP A 32 -5.50 -4.81 -0.60
N VAL A 33 -4.66 -5.31 0.30
CA VAL A 33 -4.86 -5.23 1.76
C VAL A 33 -4.92 -3.78 2.26
N LEU A 34 -4.10 -2.89 1.68
CA LEU A 34 -4.07 -1.49 2.09
C LEU A 34 -5.28 -0.71 1.56
N LEU A 35 -5.82 -1.11 0.42
CA LEU A 35 -7.00 -0.46 -0.20
C LEU A 35 -8.30 -0.81 0.53
N ALA A 36 -8.41 -2.04 1.05
CA ALA A 36 -9.64 -2.53 1.69
C ALA A 36 -10.06 -1.74 2.94
N ASP A 37 -9.10 -1.13 3.64
CA ASP A 37 -9.35 -0.44 4.91
C ASP A 37 -9.22 1.10 4.79
N LEU A 38 -9.23 1.67 3.58
CA LEU A 38 -9.17 3.12 3.40
C LEU A 38 -10.44 3.80 3.95
N PRO A 39 -10.34 5.01 4.52
CA PRO A 39 -11.51 5.78 4.93
C PRO A 39 -12.46 6.03 3.74
N ASP A 40 -13.76 5.99 3.99
CA ASP A 40 -14.78 6.27 2.97
C ASP A 40 -14.67 7.69 2.39
N GLU A 41 -14.07 8.62 3.14
CA GLU A 41 -13.79 10.00 2.72
C GLU A 41 -12.58 10.11 1.77
N THR A 42 -11.94 9.00 1.41
CA THR A 42 -10.82 8.99 0.46
C THR A 42 -11.35 9.19 -0.96
N GLU A 43 -11.22 10.42 -1.47
CA GLU A 43 -11.73 10.79 -2.79
C GLU A 43 -10.91 10.19 -3.96
N GLU A 44 -9.58 10.07 -3.79
CA GLU A 44 -8.68 9.60 -4.83
C GLU A 44 -7.50 8.82 -4.25
N VAL A 45 -7.08 7.77 -4.96
CA VAL A 45 -5.87 7.00 -4.66
C VAL A 45 -5.04 6.88 -5.94
N ILE A 46 -3.78 7.30 -5.87
CA ILE A 46 -2.83 7.21 -6.98
C ILE A 46 -1.86 6.06 -6.70
N GLY A 47 -1.78 5.12 -7.63
CA GLY A 47 -0.81 4.03 -7.57
C GLY A 47 0.55 4.43 -8.14
N ASP A 48 1.62 3.87 -7.58
CA ASP A 48 2.94 3.98 -8.18
C ASP A 48 2.97 3.24 -9.53
N ARG A 49 3.69 3.81 -10.50
CA ARG A 49 3.94 3.18 -11.80
C ARG A 49 5.33 2.56 -11.76
N GLY A 50 5.45 1.44 -11.05
CA GLY A 50 6.63 0.56 -11.01
C GLY A 50 6.63 -0.47 -12.13
#